data_AF-A0A922IIN6-F1
#
_entry.id   AF-A0A922IIN6-F1
#
_cell.length_a   1.000
_cell.length_b   1.000
_cell.length_c   1.000
_cell.angle_alpha   90.00
_cell.angle_beta   90.00
_cell.angle_gamma   90.00
#
_symmetry.space_group_name_H-M   'P 1'
#
loop_
_entity.id
_entity.type
_entity.pdbx_description
1 polymer ?
#
loop_
_entity_poly.entity_id
_entity_poly.type
_entity_poly.pdbx_seq_one_letter_code
_entity_poly.pdbx_strand_id
1 'polypeptide(L)'
;MVFGDVPPLPTCTESYAFQVAGHSRENASSFEILRDKSKPIIYKSLQDRERGMREVMFYQSVFSADASEALKRLRQFIPTYYGVFQCPGTKAYYMALTDLVADFKQPNICDFKMGTVTYLPGSSPDKISREQVKYMWRRKLGFVLSGMQVSCVSF
;
A
#
# COMPACT_ATOMS: atom_id res chain seq x y z
N MET A 1 -6.49 19.34 -4.10
CA MET A 1 -5.50 19.52 -3.02
C MET A 1 -4.13 19.24 -3.63
N VAL A 2 -3.20 20.19 -3.53
CA VAL A 2 -1.80 20.02 -3.93
C VAL A 2 -1.07 19.70 -2.63
N PHE A 3 -0.32 18.61 -2.57
CA PHE A 3 0.60 18.43 -1.44
C PHE A 3 1.46 19.69 -1.38
N GLY A 4 1.57 20.33 -0.21
CA GLY A 4 2.36 21.56 -0.06
C GLY A 4 3.85 21.30 -0.34
N ASP A 5 4.72 22.05 0.30
CA ASP A 5 6.15 21.72 0.25
C ASP A 5 6.36 20.36 0.94
N VAL A 6 6.77 19.34 0.17
CA VAL A 6 7.01 17.98 0.66
C VAL A 6 8.49 17.65 0.56
N PRO A 7 9.05 16.90 1.51
CA PRO A 7 10.46 16.54 1.48
C PRO A 7 10.80 15.72 0.23
N PRO A 8 12.03 15.85 -0.28
CA PRO A 8 12.49 15.02 -1.40
C PRO A 8 12.63 13.56 -0.94
N LEU A 9 12.31 12.63 -1.86
CA LEU A 9 12.56 11.21 -1.68
C LEU A 9 14.06 10.95 -1.43
N PRO A 10 14.45 10.12 -0.44
CA PRO A 10 15.86 9.80 -0.20
C PRO A 10 16.53 9.11 -1.39
N THR A 11 17.82 9.39 -1.58
CA THR A 11 18.63 8.81 -2.65
C THR A 11 19.06 7.37 -2.38
N CYS A 12 19.13 6.97 -1.11
CA CYS A 12 19.51 5.62 -0.67
C CYS A 12 18.31 4.64 -0.69
N THR A 13 17.60 4.56 -1.82
CA THR A 13 16.45 3.67 -2.00
C THR A 13 16.73 2.54 -3.00
N GLU A 14 16.00 1.44 -2.86
CA GLU A 14 16.01 0.31 -3.82
C GLU A 14 14.61 -0.28 -3.98
N SER A 15 14.37 -1.02 -5.06
CA SER A 15 13.08 -1.68 -5.29
C SER A 15 12.80 -2.72 -4.19
N TYR A 16 11.57 -2.72 -3.68
CA TYR A 16 11.16 -3.60 -2.57
C TYR A 16 10.89 -5.02 -3.06
N ALA A 17 11.69 -5.98 -2.59
CA ALA A 17 11.67 -7.38 -3.04
C ALA A 17 10.47 -8.20 -2.53
N PHE A 18 9.66 -7.64 -1.62
CA PHE A 18 8.64 -8.36 -0.85
C PHE A 18 7.21 -7.97 -1.25
N GLN A 19 7.04 -7.38 -2.43
CA GLN A 19 5.73 -7.03 -2.98
C GLN A 19 5.05 -8.26 -3.61
N VAL A 20 4.08 -8.83 -2.91
CA VAL A 20 3.37 -10.05 -3.36
C VAL A 20 2.09 -9.79 -4.15
N ALA A 21 1.54 -8.59 -4.06
CA ALA A 21 0.31 -8.19 -4.72
C ALA A 21 0.36 -6.71 -5.13
N GLY A 22 -0.71 -6.25 -5.78
CA GLY A 22 -0.73 -4.97 -6.48
C GLY A 22 -0.40 -5.16 -7.97
N HIS A 23 -0.66 -4.13 -8.75
CA HIS A 23 -0.40 -4.18 -10.18
C HIS A 23 1.08 -3.88 -10.43
N SER A 24 1.86 -4.75 -11.06
CA SER A 24 3.00 -4.31 -11.87
C SER A 24 3.46 -5.45 -12.77
N ARG A 25 3.36 -5.23 -14.09
CA ARG A 25 4.28 -5.80 -15.08
C ARG A 25 4.13 -5.24 -16.50
N GLU A 26 3.04 -4.55 -16.83
CA GLU A 26 2.90 -3.92 -18.17
C GLU A 26 3.22 -2.41 -18.19
N ASN A 27 3.19 -1.70 -17.05
CA ASN A 27 3.57 -0.27 -16.93
C ASN A 27 4.40 -0.03 -15.66
N ALA A 28 5.71 -0.29 -15.76
CA ALA A 28 6.65 -0.48 -14.65
C ALA A 28 6.81 0.69 -13.65
N SER A 29 6.41 1.92 -13.98
CA SER A 29 6.64 3.10 -13.13
C SER A 29 5.52 3.43 -12.14
N SER A 30 4.34 2.81 -12.26
CA SER A 30 3.12 3.31 -11.60
C SER A 30 2.81 2.70 -10.23
N PHE A 31 3.55 1.67 -9.82
CA PHE A 31 3.25 0.88 -8.62
C PHE A 31 4.48 0.42 -7.84
N GLU A 32 5.62 1.07 -8.08
CA GLU A 32 6.86 0.74 -7.41
C GLU A 32 6.76 1.05 -5.90
N ILE A 33 7.16 0.06 -5.10
CA ILE A 33 7.48 0.26 -3.69
C ILE A 33 9.00 0.27 -3.59
N LEU A 34 9.54 1.31 -2.97
CA LEU A 34 10.96 1.44 -2.69
C LEU A 34 11.20 1.19 -1.21
N ARG A 35 12.38 0.68 -0.85
CA ARG A 35 12.86 0.51 0.52
C ARG A 35 13.98 1.48 0.80
N ASP A 36 13.99 2.09 1.98
CA ASP A 36 15.15 2.82 2.50
C ASP A 36 16.23 1.82 2.96
N LYS A 37 17.45 1.94 2.46
CA LYS A 37 18.55 1.04 2.84
C LYS A 37 19.07 1.25 4.26
N SER A 38 18.76 2.39 4.87
CA SER A 38 19.26 2.82 6.18
C SER A 38 18.22 2.77 7.30
N LYS A 39 16.93 2.62 6.96
CA LYS A 39 15.81 2.70 7.91
C LYS A 39 14.75 1.64 7.59
N PRO A 40 13.96 1.19 8.58
CA PRO A 40 12.83 0.28 8.35
C PRO A 40 11.63 1.04 7.76
N ILE A 41 11.82 1.68 6.61
CA ILE A 41 10.82 2.50 5.91
C ILE A 41 10.71 2.04 4.46
N ILE A 42 9.48 1.94 3.98
CA ILE A 42 9.15 1.80 2.57
C ILE A 42 8.49 3.08 2.03
N TYR A 43 8.71 3.36 0.75
CA TYR A 43 8.08 4.44 0.00
C TYR A 43 7.17 3.84 -1.04
N LYS A 44 5.87 3.93 -0.81
CA LYS A 44 4.84 3.43 -1.73
C LYS A 44 4.45 4.52 -2.71
N SER A 45 4.61 4.27 -4.02
CA SER A 45 4.18 5.22 -5.05
C SER A 45 2.68 5.51 -4.95
N LEU A 46 2.31 6.80 -5.02
CA LEU A 46 0.92 7.23 -5.05
C LEU A 46 0.33 6.97 -6.44
N GLN A 47 -0.41 5.88 -6.54
CA GLN A 47 -1.18 5.52 -7.73
C GLN A 47 -2.16 6.64 -8.10
N ASP A 48 -2.47 6.76 -9.41
CA ASP A 48 -3.64 7.45 -10.01
C ASP A 48 -4.37 8.41 -9.04
N ARG A 49 -4.22 9.73 -9.27
CA ARG A 49 -4.41 10.81 -8.29
C ARG A 49 -5.49 10.54 -7.23
N GLU A 50 -6.69 10.12 -7.61
CA GLU A 50 -7.77 9.89 -6.63
C GLU A 50 -7.52 8.75 -5.64
N ARG A 51 -6.95 7.63 -6.09
CA ARG A 51 -6.69 6.46 -5.24
C ARG A 51 -5.58 6.75 -4.25
N GLY A 52 -4.45 7.26 -4.71
CA GLY A 52 -3.33 7.64 -3.85
C GLY A 52 -3.73 8.71 -2.84
N MET A 53 -4.52 9.70 -3.25
CA MET A 53 -4.99 10.76 -2.35
C MET A 53 -5.91 10.22 -1.25
N ARG A 54 -6.85 9.32 -1.57
CA ARG A 54 -7.68 8.69 -0.54
C ARG A 54 -6.86 7.91 0.48
N GLU A 55 -5.82 7.21 0.02
CA GLU A 55 -4.92 6.48 0.91
C GLU A 55 -4.17 7.43 1.85
N VAL A 56 -3.60 8.52 1.33
CA VAL A 56 -2.93 9.54 2.16
C VAL A 56 -3.89 10.16 3.17
N MET A 57 -5.10 10.55 2.74
CA MET A 57 -6.10 11.14 3.64
C MET A 57 -6.50 10.16 4.75
N PHE A 58 -6.61 8.87 4.46
CA PHE A 58 -6.85 7.85 5.46
C PHE A 58 -5.73 7.83 6.51
N TYR A 59 -4.46 7.71 6.08
CA TYR A 59 -3.33 7.72 7.02
C TYR A 59 -3.23 9.03 7.81
N GLN A 60 -3.41 10.18 7.18
CA GLN A 60 -3.46 11.47 7.87
C GLN A 60 -4.56 11.52 8.93
N SER A 61 -5.76 11.00 8.63
CA SER A 61 -6.86 10.95 9.61
C SER A 61 -6.54 10.02 10.80
N VAL A 62 -5.90 8.88 10.54
CA VAL A 62 -5.55 7.90 11.58
C VAL A 62 -4.41 8.42 12.47
N PHE A 63 -3.42 9.08 11.89
CA PHE A 63 -2.23 9.59 12.60
C PHE A 63 -2.34 11.07 13.04
N SER A 64 -3.49 11.71 12.83
CA SER A 64 -3.76 13.06 13.34
C SER A 64 -3.68 13.11 14.88
N ALA A 65 -3.25 14.25 15.43
CA ALA A 65 -3.31 14.53 16.86
C ALA A 65 -4.77 14.47 17.39
N ASP A 66 -5.72 14.92 16.56
CA ASP A 66 -7.15 14.99 16.88
C ASP A 66 -7.93 13.73 16.47
N ALA A 67 -7.25 12.64 16.15
CA ALA A 67 -7.90 11.38 15.77
C ALA A 67 -8.80 10.86 16.90
N SER A 68 -9.95 10.28 16.55
CA SER A 68 -10.81 9.62 17.54
C SER A 68 -10.11 8.42 18.19
N GLU A 69 -10.57 8.02 19.38
CA GLU A 69 -10.01 6.86 20.08
C GLU A 69 -10.09 5.56 19.26
N ALA A 70 -11.12 5.40 18.44
CA ALA A 70 -11.24 4.28 17.52
C ALA A 70 -10.12 4.27 16.46
N LEU A 71 -9.80 5.44 15.88
CA LEU A 71 -8.71 5.57 14.92
C LEU A 71 -7.34 5.39 15.59
N LYS A 72 -7.16 5.90 16.81
CA LYS A 72 -5.92 5.68 17.58
C LYS A 72 -5.66 4.19 17.82
N ARG A 73 -6.70 3.41 18.16
CA ARG A 73 -6.60 1.95 18.32
C ARG A 73 -6.21 1.22 17.04
N LEU A 74 -6.53 1.78 15.86
CA LEU A 74 -6.16 1.18 14.57
C LEU A 74 -4.66 1.23 14.29
N ARG A 75 -3.93 2.19 14.89
CA ARG A 75 -2.48 2.41 14.65
C ARG A 75 -1.62 1.18 14.93
N GLN A 76 -2.03 0.31 15.87
CA GLN A 76 -1.29 -0.92 16.19
C GLN A 76 -1.42 -2.01 15.11
N PHE A 77 -2.34 -1.87 14.16
CA PHE A 77 -2.64 -2.86 13.14
C PHE A 77 -2.26 -2.43 11.72
N ILE A 78 -1.72 -1.21 11.55
CA ILE A 78 -1.34 -0.66 10.25
C ILE A 78 0.10 -0.11 10.30
N PRO A 79 0.80 0.01 9.17
CA PRO A 79 2.12 0.64 9.13
C PRO A 79 2.10 2.07 9.69
N THR A 80 3.17 2.47 10.38
CA THR A 80 3.31 3.88 10.82
C THR A 80 3.47 4.76 9.59
N TYR A 81 2.73 5.87 9.56
CA TYR A 81 2.81 6.86 8.50
C TYR A 81 3.84 7.94 8.82
N TYR A 82 4.78 8.18 7.90
CA TYR A 82 5.85 9.17 8.05
C TYR A 82 5.69 10.41 7.15
N GLY A 83 4.66 10.44 6.31
CA GLY A 83 4.41 11.57 5.42
C GLY A 83 4.43 11.22 3.93
N VAL A 84 4.27 12.26 3.12
CA VAL A 84 4.40 12.20 1.66
C VAL A 84 5.75 12.82 1.27
N PHE A 85 6.41 12.19 0.31
CA PHE A 85 7.70 12.57 -0.25
C PHE A 85 7.58 12.71 -1.77
N GLN A 86 8.44 13.52 -2.39
CA GLN A 86 8.46 13.70 -3.84
C GLN A 86 9.80 13.28 -4.44
N CYS A 87 9.76 12.47 -5.50
CA CYS A 87 10.96 12.13 -6.26
C CYS A 87 11.42 13.37 -7.07
N PRO A 88 12.64 13.89 -6.85
CA PRO A 88 13.10 15.12 -7.51
C PRO A 88 13.13 15.03 -9.04
N GLY A 89 13.48 13.87 -9.59
CA GLY A 89 13.61 13.66 -11.04
C GLY A 89 12.28 13.53 -11.77
N THR A 90 11.36 12.72 -11.24
CA THR A 90 10.08 12.42 -11.91
C THR A 90 8.90 13.24 -11.41
N LYS A 91 9.07 13.97 -10.29
CA LYS A 91 8.00 14.65 -9.54
C LYS A 91 6.90 13.72 -9.01
N ALA A 92 7.11 12.40 -9.07
CA ALA A 92 6.19 11.41 -8.53
C ALA A 92 6.14 11.51 -7.00
N TYR A 93 4.95 11.32 -6.43
CA TYR A 93 4.75 11.32 -5.00
C TYR A 93 4.77 9.91 -4.44
N TYR A 94 5.35 9.77 -3.24
CA TYR A 94 5.46 8.54 -2.50
C TYR A 94 4.96 8.76 -1.08
N MET A 95 4.27 7.76 -0.53
CA MET A 95 3.90 7.73 0.88
C MET A 95 4.91 6.87 1.65
N ALA A 96 5.49 7.43 2.70
CA ALA A 96 6.43 6.74 3.55
C ALA A 96 5.70 5.99 4.67
N LEU A 97 5.95 4.69 4.77
CA LEU A 97 5.35 3.78 5.73
C LEU A 97 6.42 2.91 6.41
N THR A 98 6.15 2.39 7.61
CA THR A 98 7.03 1.38 8.23
C THR A 98 7.16 0.15 7.34
N ASP A 99 8.38 -0.35 7.17
CA ASP A 99 8.65 -1.65 6.58
C ASP A 99 8.29 -2.75 7.60
N LEU A 100 7.17 -3.43 7.37
CA LEU A 100 6.64 -4.45 8.29
C LEU A 100 7.52 -5.71 8.37
N VAL A 101 8.41 -5.93 7.41
CA VAL A 101 9.25 -7.14 7.37
C VAL A 101 10.73 -6.83 7.55
N ALA A 102 11.09 -5.60 7.93
CA ALA A 102 12.48 -5.17 8.06
C ALA A 102 13.31 -6.05 9.01
N ASP A 103 12.69 -6.52 10.09
CA ASP A 103 13.35 -7.33 11.13
C ASP A 103 13.27 -8.85 10.87
N PHE A 104 12.63 -9.26 9.76
CA PHE A 104 12.49 -10.67 9.40
C PHE A 104 13.68 -11.12 8.56
N LYS A 105 14.34 -12.21 8.98
CA LYS A 105 15.45 -12.81 8.21
C LYS A 105 14.97 -13.45 6.90
N GLN A 106 13.83 -14.14 6.96
CA GLN A 106 13.22 -14.89 5.86
C GLN A 106 11.69 -14.75 5.95
N PRO A 107 11.13 -13.59 5.55
CA PRO A 107 9.71 -13.36 5.68
C PRO A 107 8.91 -14.22 4.68
N ASN A 108 7.86 -14.84 5.19
CA ASN A 108 6.77 -15.39 4.38
C ASN A 108 5.64 -14.36 4.37
N ILE A 109 5.10 -14.05 3.20
CA ILE A 109 4.16 -12.94 3.03
C ILE A 109 2.92 -13.45 2.33
N CYS A 110 1.76 -13.16 2.90
CA CYS A 110 0.46 -13.41 2.30
C CYS A 110 -0.33 -12.10 2.26
N ASP A 111 -0.85 -11.74 1.09
CA ASP A 111 -1.80 -10.63 0.94
C ASP A 111 -3.21 -11.19 0.86
N PHE A 112 -4.03 -10.86 1.86
CA PHE A 112 -5.45 -11.14 1.85
C PHE A 112 -6.24 -9.85 1.61
N LYS A 113 -7.02 -9.85 0.52
CA LYS A 113 -7.96 -8.79 0.23
C LYS A 113 -9.26 -9.03 0.96
N MET A 114 -9.58 -8.13 1.88
CA MET A 114 -10.75 -8.22 2.75
C MET A 114 -12.02 -7.64 2.10
N GLY A 115 -13.17 -8.14 2.54
CA GLY A 115 -14.50 -7.65 2.16
C GLY A 115 -15.28 -8.59 1.24
N THR A 116 -16.61 -8.57 1.37
CA THR A 116 -17.54 -9.30 0.48
C THR A 116 -17.67 -8.65 -0.91
N VAL A 117 -17.24 -7.39 -1.04
CA VAL A 117 -17.19 -6.60 -2.27
C VAL A 117 -15.85 -5.86 -2.36
N THR A 118 -15.35 -5.63 -3.58
CA THR A 118 -14.05 -4.95 -3.85
C THR A 118 -14.18 -3.72 -4.74
N TYR A 119 -15.41 -3.28 -4.98
CA TYR A 119 -15.71 -2.04 -5.70
C TYR A 119 -16.22 -1.00 -4.71
N LEU A 120 -15.98 0.27 -5.02
CA LEU A 120 -16.46 1.39 -4.21
C LEU A 120 -17.96 1.62 -4.44
N PRO A 121 -18.68 2.22 -3.47
CA PRO A 121 -20.00 2.80 -3.72
C PRO A 121 -19.95 3.71 -4.95
N GLY A 122 -20.90 3.56 -5.87
CA GLY A 122 -20.95 4.34 -7.12
C GLY A 122 -20.00 3.88 -8.23
N SER A 123 -19.34 2.72 -8.09
CA SER A 123 -18.57 2.13 -9.20
C SER A 123 -19.47 1.82 -10.41
N SER A 124 -18.95 1.97 -11.63
CA SER A 124 -19.72 1.69 -12.84
C SER A 124 -20.21 0.23 -12.91
N PRO A 125 -21.35 -0.04 -13.59
CA PRO A 125 -21.85 -1.40 -13.78
C PRO A 125 -20.79 -2.38 -14.32
N ASP A 126 -19.99 -1.93 -15.28
CA ASP A 126 -18.91 -2.76 -15.85
C ASP A 126 -17.83 -3.09 -14.83
N LYS A 127 -17.44 -2.13 -13.97
CA LYS A 127 -16.45 -2.37 -12.92
C LYS A 127 -17.00 -3.35 -11.87
N ILE A 128 -18.27 -3.19 -11.49
CA ILE A 128 -18.96 -4.10 -10.58
C ILE A 128 -18.98 -5.51 -11.15
N SER A 129 -19.42 -5.66 -12.41
CA SER A 129 -19.48 -6.95 -13.10
C SER A 129 -18.10 -7.63 -13.15
N ARG A 130 -17.06 -6.90 -13.58
CA ARG A 130 -15.67 -7.41 -13.60
C ARG A 130 -15.18 -7.86 -12.21
N GLU A 131 -15.46 -7.09 -11.16
CA GLU A 131 -15.02 -7.44 -9.80
C GLU A 131 -15.80 -8.63 -9.21
N GLN A 132 -17.08 -8.79 -9.56
CA GLN A 132 -17.91 -9.89 -9.08
C GLN A 132 -17.52 -11.25 -9.68
N VAL A 133 -17.09 -11.28 -10.95
CA VAL A 133 -16.71 -12.53 -11.62
C VAL A 133 -15.32 -13.01 -11.19
N LYS A 134 -14.43 -12.13 -10.70
CA LYS A 134 -13.05 -12.48 -10.31
C LYS A 134 -12.95 -13.61 -9.28
N TYR A 135 -13.86 -13.65 -8.31
CA TYR A 135 -13.85 -14.68 -7.27
C TYR A 135 -15.23 -14.88 -6.65
N MET A 136 -15.94 -15.92 -7.11
CA MET A 136 -17.33 -16.16 -6.71
C MET A 136 -17.52 -16.37 -5.20
N TRP A 137 -16.53 -17.00 -4.53
CA TRP A 137 -16.61 -17.30 -3.11
C TRP A 137 -16.44 -16.08 -2.19
N ARG A 138 -16.01 -14.92 -2.73
CA ARG A 138 -15.79 -13.70 -1.93
C ARG A 138 -17.02 -13.32 -1.11
N ARG A 139 -18.22 -13.43 -1.70
CA ARG A 139 -19.47 -13.04 -1.02
C ARG A 139 -19.74 -13.92 0.22
N LYS A 140 -19.29 -15.18 0.20
CA LYS A 140 -19.48 -16.13 1.29
C LYS A 140 -18.34 -16.09 2.31
N LEU A 141 -17.09 -15.97 1.85
CA LEU A 141 -15.90 -16.05 2.70
C LEU A 141 -15.49 -14.69 3.28
N GLY A 142 -15.79 -13.59 2.60
CA GLY A 142 -15.42 -12.24 3.04
C GLY A 142 -13.94 -11.87 2.85
N PHE A 143 -13.14 -12.71 2.18
CA PHE A 143 -11.75 -12.42 1.83
C PHE A 143 -11.27 -13.22 0.60
N VAL A 144 -10.12 -12.84 0.04
CA VAL A 144 -9.43 -13.51 -1.07
C VAL A 144 -7.91 -13.46 -0.87
N LEU A 145 -7.22 -14.60 -0.98
CA LEU A 145 -5.75 -14.63 -1.10
C LEU A 145 -5.35 -14.01 -2.44
N SER A 146 -4.74 -12.83 -2.41
CA SER A 146 -4.38 -12.05 -3.61
C SER A 146 -2.94 -12.26 -4.06
N GLY A 147 -2.07 -12.70 -3.17
CA GLY A 147 -0.68 -12.99 -3.46
C GLY A 147 0.01 -13.65 -2.27
N MET A 148 1.04 -14.43 -2.55
CA MET A 148 1.85 -15.07 -1.53
C MET A 148 3.29 -15.23 -2.00
N GLN A 149 4.24 -15.07 -1.08
CA GLN A 149 5.64 -15.40 -1.25
C GLN A 149 6.09 -16.23 -0.04
N VAL A 150 6.63 -17.41 -0.31
CA VAL A 150 7.17 -18.31 0.70
C VAL A 150 8.67 -18.38 0.48
N SER A 151 9.43 -18.04 1.52
CA SER A 151 10.88 -18.18 1.52
C SER A 151 11.28 -19.66 1.44
N CYS A 152 12.17 -20.01 0.51
CA CYS A 152 12.76 -21.34 0.45
C CYS A 152 13.87 -21.44 1.49
N VAL A 153 13.79 -22.43 2.37
CA VAL A 153 14.91 -22.81 3.23
C VAL A 153 15.77 -23.80 2.45
N SER A 154 16.96 -23.39 2.03
CA SER A 154 17.99 -24.32 1.57
C SER A 154 18.64 -24.94 2.81
N PHE A 155 18.51 -26.26 2.95
CA PHE A 155 19.22 -27.05 3.98
C PHE A 155 20.64 -27.39 3.54
#